data_AF-A0A167KAZ1-F1
#
_entry.id   AF-A0A167KAZ1-F1
#
_cell.length_a   1.000
_cell.length_b   1.000
_cell.length_c   1.000
_cell.angle_alpha   90.00
_cell.angle_beta   90.00
_cell.angle_gamma   90.00
#
_symmetry.space_group_name_H-M   'P 1'
#
loop_
_entity.id
_entity.type
_entity.pdbx_description
1 polymer ?
#
loop_
_entity_poly.entity_id
_entity_poly.type
_entity_poly.pdbx_seq_one_letter_code
_entity_poly.pdbx_strand_id
1 'polypeptide(L)'
;MSQLLSANYMQSLPAELVTFLTSMQSQFKALNERTAHLESLAAENVQLHAQLANVRQENADLRSQLLQNNVTGPVPSSASLPAPQLFSDKTGPDGFEYVYIPRSRRIMHSEVHRSLRTLSVDTGRLLDINFPACGVIGILVYVQYLEEFKSQLASAKVSLVNNFDPLDPKNVADPKFANLSVSGLETQALVLQNARCLQALKFLRSHLVLPVAHFFV
;
A
#
# COMPACT_ATOMS: atom_id res chain seq x y z
N MET A 1 -28.48 -10.40 -42.97
CA MET A 1 -29.87 -10.30 -43.48
C MET A 1 -30.70 -9.43 -42.56
N SER A 2 -30.97 -8.17 -42.94
CA SER A 2 -32.11 -7.40 -42.41
C SER A 2 -32.31 -6.19 -43.31
N GLN A 3 -33.12 -6.38 -44.35
CA GLN A 3 -33.75 -5.24 -45.03
C GLN A 3 -34.80 -4.69 -44.06
N LEU A 4 -34.53 -3.50 -43.53
CA LEU A 4 -35.50 -2.70 -42.80
C LEU A 4 -36.72 -2.45 -43.68
N LEU A 5 -37.90 -2.59 -43.09
CA LEU A 5 -39.20 -2.31 -43.71
C LEU A 5 -39.13 -0.97 -44.47
N SER A 6 -39.36 -1.03 -45.78
CA SER A 6 -39.28 0.14 -46.66
C SER A 6 -40.27 1.20 -46.21
N ALA A 7 -39.82 2.46 -46.12
CA ALA A 7 -40.57 3.61 -45.59
C ALA A 7 -41.97 3.81 -46.23
N ASN A 8 -42.19 3.24 -47.41
CA ASN A 8 -43.45 3.27 -48.14
C ASN A 8 -44.61 2.53 -47.45
N TYR A 9 -44.35 1.57 -46.54
CA TYR A 9 -45.41 0.83 -45.84
C TYR A 9 -45.91 1.51 -44.55
N MET A 10 -45.25 2.58 -44.08
CA MET A 10 -45.60 3.26 -42.82
C MET A 10 -46.64 4.37 -42.99
N GLN A 11 -46.91 4.83 -44.22
CA GLN A 11 -47.81 5.96 -44.49
C GLN A 11 -49.31 5.60 -44.46
N SER A 12 -49.66 4.31 -44.51
CA SER A 12 -51.05 3.82 -44.49
C SER A 12 -51.47 3.21 -43.15
N LEU A 13 -50.60 3.24 -42.14
CA LEU A 13 -50.82 2.59 -40.84
C LEU A 13 -51.28 3.59 -39.76
N PRO A 14 -52.08 3.14 -38.78
CA PRO A 14 -52.44 3.97 -37.61
C PRO A 14 -51.21 4.45 -36.85
N ALA A 15 -51.24 5.70 -36.38
CA ALA A 15 -50.08 6.35 -35.73
C ALA A 15 -49.53 5.59 -34.51
N GLU A 16 -50.41 4.93 -33.73
CA GLU A 16 -50.02 4.09 -32.60
C GLU A 16 -49.16 2.89 -33.04
N LEU A 17 -49.52 2.25 -34.16
CA LEU A 17 -48.79 1.10 -34.69
C LEU A 17 -47.43 1.51 -35.24
N VAL A 18 -47.34 2.67 -35.92
CA VAL A 18 -46.07 3.21 -36.41
C VAL A 18 -45.13 3.54 -35.24
N THR A 19 -45.67 4.12 -34.17
CA THR A 19 -44.89 4.43 -32.95
C THR A 19 -44.39 3.15 -32.27
N PHE A 20 -45.25 2.13 -32.15
CA PHE A 20 -44.89 0.83 -31.59
C PHE A 20 -43.79 0.14 -32.41
N LEU A 21 -43.93 0.08 -33.73
CA LEU A 21 -42.94 -0.53 -34.62
C LEU A 21 -41.60 0.21 -34.59
N THR A 22 -41.62 1.54 -34.54
CA THR A 22 -40.40 2.36 -34.43
C THR A 22 -39.69 2.11 -33.10
N SER A 23 -40.45 2.01 -32.00
CA SER A 23 -39.90 1.65 -30.67
C SER A 23 -39.27 0.26 -30.67
N MET A 24 -39.97 -0.75 -31.22
CA MET A 24 -39.45 -2.11 -31.36
C MET A 24 -38.17 -2.16 -32.19
N GLN A 25 -38.13 -1.42 -33.30
CA GLN A 25 -36.96 -1.35 -34.16
C GLN A 25 -35.76 -0.70 -33.44
N SER A 26 -36.00 0.36 -32.65
CA SER A 26 -34.96 0.97 -31.82
C SER A 26 -34.44 0.02 -30.75
N GLN A 27 -35.32 -0.76 -30.10
CA GLN A 27 -34.91 -1.75 -29.11
C GLN A 27 -34.10 -2.89 -29.73
N PHE A 28 -34.50 -3.38 -30.91
CA PHE A 28 -33.75 -4.42 -31.62
C PHE A 28 -32.35 -3.94 -32.01
N LYS A 29 -32.22 -2.68 -32.46
CA LYS A 29 -30.92 -2.08 -32.75
C LYS A 29 -30.04 -2.00 -31.50
N ALA A 30 -30.58 -1.54 -30.38
CA ALA A 30 -29.86 -1.47 -29.11
C ALA A 30 -29.45 -2.87 -28.60
N LEU A 31 -30.29 -3.89 -28.82
CA LEU A 31 -29.96 -5.27 -28.48
C LEU A 31 -28.78 -5.78 -29.31
N ASN A 32 -28.79 -5.52 -30.62
CA ASN A 32 -27.70 -5.92 -31.52
C ASN A 32 -26.37 -5.23 -31.17
N GLU A 33 -26.40 -3.95 -30.80
CA GLU A 33 -25.22 -3.22 -30.33
C GLU A 33 -24.66 -3.81 -29.03
N ARG A 34 -25.53 -4.19 -28.08
CA ARG A 34 -25.11 -4.88 -26.84
C ARG A 34 -24.49 -6.24 -27.12
N THR A 35 -25.06 -7.02 -28.04
CA THR A 35 -24.50 -8.32 -28.43
C THR A 35 -23.09 -8.16 -29.02
N ALA A 36 -22.90 -7.20 -29.94
CA ALA A 36 -21.57 -6.93 -30.50
C ALA A 36 -20.55 -6.50 -29.43
N HIS A 37 -20.98 -5.72 -28.43
CA HIS A 37 -20.12 -5.33 -27.33
C HIS A 37 -19.71 -6.52 -26.44
N LEU A 38 -20.65 -7.42 -26.14
CA LEU A 38 -20.36 -8.64 -25.37
C LEU A 38 -19.40 -9.58 -26.11
N GLU A 39 -19.52 -9.70 -27.42
CA GLU A 39 -18.58 -10.48 -28.25
C GLU A 39 -17.16 -9.86 -28.22
N SER A 40 -17.06 -8.53 -28.27
CA SER A 40 -15.78 -7.83 -28.13
C SER A 40 -15.14 -8.06 -26.75
N LEU A 41 -15.93 -7.99 -25.67
CA LEU A 41 -15.45 -8.28 -24.31
C LEU A 41 -15.02 -9.74 -24.16
N ALA A 42 -15.71 -10.68 -24.79
CA ALA A 42 -15.32 -12.09 -24.78
C ALA A 42 -13.96 -12.29 -25.47
N ALA A 43 -13.73 -11.62 -26.60
CA ALA A 43 -12.45 -11.66 -27.31
C ALA A 43 -11.30 -11.07 -26.46
N GLU A 44 -11.54 -9.94 -25.80
CA GLU A 44 -10.56 -9.31 -24.89
C GLU A 44 -10.20 -10.23 -23.72
N ASN A 45 -11.20 -10.88 -23.11
CA ASN A 45 -10.95 -11.82 -22.02
C ASN A 45 -10.09 -13.01 -22.47
N VAL A 46 -10.33 -13.55 -23.67
CA VAL A 46 -9.49 -14.63 -24.23
C VAL A 46 -8.05 -14.14 -24.44
N GLN A 47 -7.86 -12.92 -24.93
CA GLN A 47 -6.55 -12.32 -25.12
C GLN A 47 -5.81 -12.10 -23.79
N LEU A 48 -6.49 -11.57 -22.76
CA LEU A 48 -5.92 -11.38 -21.43
C LEU A 48 -5.52 -12.72 -20.79
N HIS A 49 -6.34 -13.76 -20.94
CA HIS A 49 -5.99 -15.09 -20.48
C HIS A 49 -4.74 -15.66 -21.17
N ALA A 50 -4.60 -15.44 -22.49
CA ALA A 50 -3.39 -15.83 -23.22
C ALA A 50 -2.15 -15.07 -22.73
N GLN A 51 -2.26 -13.75 -22.49
CA GLN A 51 -1.15 -12.95 -21.96
C GLN A 51 -0.74 -13.41 -20.55
N LEU A 52 -1.70 -13.69 -19.67
CA LEU A 52 -1.43 -14.22 -18.34
C LEU A 52 -0.73 -15.58 -18.38
N ALA A 53 -1.08 -16.45 -19.32
CA ALA A 53 -0.41 -17.73 -19.50
C ALA A 53 1.06 -17.55 -19.91
N ASN A 54 1.35 -16.63 -20.85
CA ASN A 54 2.72 -16.32 -21.28
C ASN A 54 3.56 -15.77 -20.11
N VAL A 55 3.04 -14.80 -19.36
CA VAL A 55 3.74 -14.22 -18.19
C VAL A 55 4.01 -15.28 -17.13
N ARG A 56 3.09 -16.23 -16.92
CA ARG A 56 3.32 -17.34 -15.98
C ARG A 56 4.44 -18.26 -16.45
N GLN A 57 4.52 -18.54 -17.75
CA GLN A 57 5.58 -19.36 -18.32
C GLN A 57 6.94 -18.67 -18.21
N GLU A 58 7.04 -17.39 -18.57
CA GLU A 58 8.27 -16.59 -18.43
C GLU A 58 8.77 -16.58 -16.98
N ASN A 59 7.87 -16.42 -16.01
CA ASN A 59 8.22 -16.50 -14.60
C ASN A 59 8.72 -17.90 -14.18
N ALA A 60 8.17 -18.97 -14.75
CA ALA A 60 8.65 -20.33 -14.50
C ALA A 60 10.04 -20.58 -15.10
N ASP A 61 10.28 -20.05 -16.30
CA ASP A 61 11.56 -20.18 -17.00
C ASP A 61 12.66 -19.38 -16.29
N LEU A 62 12.37 -18.14 -15.87
CA LEU A 62 13.29 -17.32 -15.07
C LEU A 62 13.65 -17.99 -13.73
N ARG A 63 12.67 -18.60 -13.06
CA ARG A 63 12.93 -19.37 -11.83
C ARG A 63 13.83 -20.59 -12.09
N SER A 64 13.65 -21.27 -13.21
CA SER A 64 14.48 -22.40 -13.61
C SER A 64 15.92 -21.98 -13.96
N GLN A 65 16.09 -20.84 -14.63
CA GLN A 65 17.41 -20.26 -14.92
C GLN A 65 18.16 -19.86 -13.65
N LEU A 66 17.48 -19.26 -12.67
CA LEU A 66 18.09 -18.92 -11.37
C LEU A 66 18.54 -20.15 -10.59
N LEU A 67 17.83 -21.28 -10.70
CA LEU A 67 18.21 -22.54 -10.06
C LEU A 67 19.39 -23.20 -10.77
N GLN A 68 19.49 -23.09 -12.09
CA GLN A 68 20.62 -23.61 -12.87
C GLN A 68 21.89 -22.76 -12.70
N ASN A 69 21.76 -21.44 -12.60
CA ASN A 69 22.89 -20.51 -12.43
C ASN A 69 23.54 -20.56 -11.04
N ASN A 70 22.90 -21.20 -10.05
CA ASN A 70 23.44 -21.38 -8.70
C ASN A 70 24.25 -22.67 -8.50
N VAL A 71 24.54 -23.43 -9.57
CA VAL A 71 25.53 -24.51 -9.54
C VAL A 71 26.83 -23.98 -10.16
N THR A 72 27.73 -23.46 -9.33
CA THR A 72 29.16 -23.83 -9.22
C THR A 72 29.91 -22.74 -8.46
N GLY A 73 30.33 -23.05 -7.24
CA GLY A 73 31.30 -22.25 -6.48
C GLY A 73 31.45 -22.79 -5.06
N PRO A 74 32.64 -23.28 -4.64
CA PRO A 74 32.85 -23.69 -3.27
C PRO A 74 32.87 -22.44 -2.39
N VAL A 75 31.94 -22.39 -1.42
CA VAL A 75 31.91 -21.37 -0.38
C VAL A 75 33.23 -21.45 0.40
N PRO A 76 34.03 -20.36 0.49
CA PRO A 76 35.16 -20.36 1.41
C PRO A 76 34.60 -20.40 2.83
N SER A 77 35.07 -21.39 3.59
CA SER A 77 34.81 -21.58 5.01
C SER A 77 35.00 -20.27 5.78
N SER A 78 33.89 -19.58 6.05
CA SER A 78 33.82 -18.52 7.05
C SER A 78 33.22 -19.14 8.31
N ALA A 79 34.09 -19.31 9.30
CA ALA A 79 33.81 -19.56 10.72
C ALA A 79 32.34 -19.88 11.05
N SER A 80 32.08 -21.15 11.35
CA SER A 80 30.84 -21.62 11.96
C SER A 80 30.53 -20.78 13.20
N LEU A 81 29.59 -19.85 13.09
CA LEU A 81 28.92 -19.28 14.25
C LEU A 81 28.16 -20.44 14.92
N PRO A 82 28.23 -20.60 16.25
CA PRO A 82 27.62 -21.73 16.93
C PRO A 82 26.11 -21.79 16.64
N ALA A 83 25.64 -23.01 16.31
CA ALA A 83 24.29 -23.35 15.88
C ALA A 83 23.09 -22.94 16.78
N PRO A 84 23.21 -22.57 18.08
CA PRO A 84 22.02 -22.21 18.88
C PRO A 84 21.27 -20.96 18.40
N GLN A 85 21.89 -20.10 17.57
CA GLN A 85 21.21 -18.91 17.02
C GLN A 85 20.32 -19.20 15.81
N LEU A 86 20.44 -20.38 15.18
CA LEU A 86 19.63 -20.75 14.01
C LEU A 86 18.18 -21.13 14.40
N PHE A 87 17.97 -21.49 15.67
CA PHE A 87 16.69 -21.93 16.23
C PHE A 87 16.45 -21.25 17.58
N SER A 88 16.63 -19.93 17.66
CA SER A 88 16.04 -19.20 18.78
C SER A 88 14.54 -19.13 18.52
N ASP A 89 13.75 -19.77 19.38
CA ASP A 89 12.32 -19.52 19.45
C ASP A 89 12.08 -18.01 19.54
N LYS A 90 11.03 -17.50 18.90
CA LYS A 90 10.62 -16.10 19.05
C LYS A 90 10.12 -15.89 20.48
N THR A 91 11.03 -15.75 21.44
CA THR A 91 10.71 -15.70 22.88
C THR A 91 10.26 -14.31 23.33
N GLY A 92 9.45 -13.63 22.51
CA GLY A 92 8.94 -12.31 22.87
C GLY A 92 7.62 -12.00 22.15
N PRO A 93 6.84 -11.06 22.70
CA PRO A 93 5.65 -10.55 22.03
C PRO A 93 6.02 -10.12 20.60
N ASP A 94 5.35 -10.72 19.62
CA ASP A 94 5.45 -10.34 18.22
C ASP A 94 4.51 -9.15 18.00
N GLY A 95 5.02 -8.08 17.38
CA GLY A 95 4.27 -6.84 17.24
C GLY A 95 5.14 -5.64 16.93
N PHE A 96 4.47 -4.51 16.78
CA PHE A 96 5.06 -3.24 16.39
C PHE A 96 4.62 -2.15 17.37
N GLU A 97 5.50 -1.21 17.66
CA GLU A 97 5.19 -0.05 18.49
C GLU A 97 5.80 1.21 17.89
N TYR A 98 5.03 2.31 17.92
CA TYR A 98 5.55 3.64 17.59
C TYR A 98 6.17 4.27 18.83
N VAL A 99 7.43 4.66 18.69
CA VAL A 99 8.16 5.43 19.71
C VAL A 99 8.24 6.88 19.26
N TYR A 100 7.81 7.79 20.12
CA TYR A 100 7.80 9.22 19.82
C TYR A 100 8.95 9.95 20.51
N ILE A 101 9.69 10.72 19.73
CA ILE A 101 10.88 11.47 20.14
C ILE A 101 10.66 12.96 19.84
N PRO A 102 10.98 13.87 20.78
CA PRO A 102 10.92 15.30 20.53
C PRO A 102 12.01 15.73 19.53
N ARG A 103 11.70 16.72 18.71
CA ARG A 103 12.65 17.36 17.80
C ARG A 103 12.64 18.86 18.00
N SER A 104 13.84 19.44 18.07
CA SER A 104 14.00 20.88 18.30
C SER A 104 13.90 21.72 17.03
N ARG A 105 14.15 21.14 15.85
CA ARG A 105 14.22 21.89 14.58
C ARG A 105 13.62 21.13 13.40
N ARG A 106 13.60 21.76 12.23
CA ARG A 106 13.26 21.07 10.98
C ARG A 106 14.41 20.14 10.55
N ILE A 107 14.18 18.83 10.53
CA ILE A 107 15.17 17.78 10.23
C ILE A 107 14.64 16.92 9.07
N MET A 108 15.52 16.55 8.13
CA MET A 108 15.22 15.63 7.03
C MET A 108 15.36 14.16 7.45
N HIS A 109 14.69 13.22 6.77
CA HIS A 109 14.81 11.78 7.05
C HIS A 109 16.28 11.30 7.09
N SER A 110 17.10 11.75 6.14
CA SER A 110 18.52 11.37 6.05
C SER A 110 19.33 11.81 7.26
N GLU A 111 19.00 12.96 7.85
CA GLU A 111 19.59 13.47 9.08
C GLU A 111 19.10 12.69 10.30
N VAL A 112 17.82 12.30 10.35
CA VAL A 112 17.31 11.40 11.41
C VAL A 112 18.07 10.07 11.39
N HIS A 113 18.20 9.43 10.23
CA HIS A 113 18.98 8.20 10.11
C HIS A 113 20.45 8.38 10.52
N ARG A 114 21.05 9.52 10.19
CA ARG A 114 22.44 9.84 10.60
C ARG A 114 22.55 9.97 12.12
N SER A 115 21.65 10.72 12.74
CA SER A 115 21.61 10.91 14.19
C SER A 115 21.40 9.59 14.91
N LEU A 116 20.45 8.75 14.46
CA LEU A 116 20.22 7.43 15.06
C LEU A 116 21.44 6.51 14.92
N ARG A 117 22.14 6.52 13.78
CA ARG A 117 23.41 5.80 13.65
C ARG A 117 24.49 6.30 14.60
N THR A 118 24.57 7.60 14.86
CA THR A 118 25.49 8.17 15.86
C THR A 118 25.14 7.72 17.28
N LEU A 119 23.87 7.43 17.56
CA LEU A 119 23.41 6.87 18.83
C LEU A 119 23.57 5.34 18.93
N SER A 120 24.29 4.73 17.99
CA SER A 120 24.47 3.27 17.87
C SER A 120 23.16 2.49 17.68
N VAL A 121 22.10 3.16 17.20
CA VAL A 121 20.85 2.50 16.82
C VAL A 121 21.04 1.79 15.48
N ASP A 122 20.60 0.53 15.42
CA ASP A 122 20.60 -0.22 14.17
C ASP A 122 19.45 0.27 13.28
N THR A 123 19.78 1.18 12.34
CA THR A 123 18.80 1.70 11.38
C THR A 123 18.18 0.62 10.49
N GLY A 124 18.79 -0.57 10.37
CA GLY A 124 18.24 -1.69 9.60
C GLY A 124 17.07 -2.41 10.29
N ARG A 125 16.90 -2.19 11.61
CA ARG A 125 15.79 -2.73 12.42
C ARG A 125 14.60 -1.79 12.55
N LEU A 126 14.78 -0.52 12.18
CA LEU A 126 13.70 0.46 12.15
C LEU A 126 12.80 0.19 10.94
N LEU A 127 11.49 0.21 11.15
CA LEU A 127 10.51 -0.09 10.12
C LEU A 127 10.08 1.15 9.36
N ASP A 128 9.87 2.23 10.08
CA ASP A 128 9.42 3.50 9.53
C ASP A 128 9.91 4.67 10.40
N ILE A 129 10.07 5.83 9.77
CA ILE A 129 10.34 7.10 10.45
C ILE A 129 9.33 8.10 9.92
N ASN A 130 8.47 8.60 10.78
CA ASN A 130 7.37 9.49 10.42
C ASN A 130 7.46 10.80 11.22
N PHE A 131 6.81 11.84 10.71
CA PHE A 131 6.72 13.16 11.36
C PHE A 131 5.24 13.48 11.63
N PRO A 132 4.67 12.96 12.73
CA PRO A 132 3.24 13.08 13.00
C PRO A 132 2.81 14.50 13.37
N ALA A 133 3.67 15.27 14.04
CA ALA A 133 3.39 16.64 14.47
C ALA A 133 4.62 17.54 14.37
N CYS A 134 4.39 18.86 14.47
CA CYS A 134 5.47 19.82 14.59
C CYS A 134 6.18 19.61 15.93
N GLY A 135 7.44 19.19 15.90
CA GLY A 135 8.19 18.93 17.14
C GLY A 135 8.26 17.46 17.56
N VAL A 136 7.66 16.53 16.81
CA VAL A 136 7.70 15.08 17.13
C VAL A 136 8.18 14.24 15.93
N ILE A 137 8.97 13.22 16.22
CA ILE A 137 9.36 12.15 15.31
C ILE A 137 8.73 10.85 15.83
N GLY A 138 7.97 10.15 14.99
CA GLY A 138 7.50 8.80 15.27
C GLY A 138 8.42 7.79 14.61
N ILE A 139 8.86 6.78 15.34
CA ILE A 139 9.71 5.70 14.81
C ILE A 139 9.01 4.38 15.08
N LEU A 140 8.78 3.60 14.04
CA LEU A 140 8.17 2.29 14.15
C LEU A 140 9.26 1.22 14.37
N VAL A 141 9.13 0.45 15.45
CA VAL A 141 10.07 -0.61 15.82
C VAL A 141 9.34 -1.89 16.18
N TYR A 142 10.05 -3.01 16.08
CA TYR A 142 9.58 -4.27 16.67
C TYR A 142 9.56 -4.17 18.20
N VAL A 143 8.56 -4.78 18.83
CA VAL A 143 8.45 -4.84 20.29
C VAL A 143 9.69 -5.50 20.91
N GLN A 144 10.26 -6.51 20.24
CA GLN A 144 11.49 -7.19 20.69
C GLN A 144 12.71 -6.26 20.76
N TYR A 145 12.75 -5.20 19.94
CA TYR A 145 13.85 -4.23 19.89
C TYR A 145 13.54 -2.96 20.72
N LEU A 146 12.32 -2.85 21.25
CA LEU A 146 11.82 -1.64 21.90
C LEU A 146 12.64 -1.24 23.13
N GLU A 147 12.95 -2.20 24.01
CA GLU A 147 13.68 -1.94 25.25
C GLU A 147 15.15 -1.58 24.98
N GLU A 148 15.78 -2.24 24.01
CA GLU A 148 17.12 -1.88 23.54
C GLU A 148 17.13 -0.47 22.97
N PHE A 149 16.14 -0.15 22.12
CA PHE A 149 16.00 1.17 21.52
C PHE A 149 15.75 2.27 22.57
N LYS A 150 14.85 2.05 23.53
CA LYS A 150 14.60 2.98 24.65
C LYS A 150 15.86 3.17 25.50
N SER A 151 16.62 2.11 25.74
CA SER A 151 17.88 2.18 26.50
C SER A 151 18.95 3.01 25.77
N GLN A 152 19.05 2.87 24.44
CA GLN A 152 19.96 3.67 23.60
C GLN A 152 19.59 5.17 23.62
N LEU A 153 18.29 5.47 23.55
CA LEU A 153 17.80 6.85 23.67
C LEU A 153 18.05 7.44 25.07
N ALA A 154 17.83 6.65 26.12
CA ALA A 154 18.08 7.05 27.50
C ALA A 154 19.56 7.35 27.76
N SER A 155 20.47 6.52 27.22
CA SER A 155 21.92 6.74 27.24
C SER A 155 22.30 8.08 26.59
N ALA A 156 21.59 8.45 25.53
CA ALA A 156 21.75 9.71 24.82
C ALA A 156 21.05 10.92 25.48
N LYS A 157 20.40 10.73 26.63
CA LYS A 157 19.58 11.75 27.34
C LYS A 157 18.42 12.29 26.50
N VAL A 158 17.91 11.49 25.56
CA VAL A 158 16.75 11.84 24.75
C VAL A 158 15.48 11.46 25.53
N SER A 159 14.62 12.44 25.81
CA SER A 159 13.34 12.18 26.45
C SER A 159 12.35 11.53 25.48
N LEU A 160 11.58 10.56 25.95
CA LEU A 160 10.50 9.91 25.19
C LEU A 160 9.17 10.63 25.43
N VAL A 161 8.34 10.71 24.39
CA VAL A 161 6.98 11.27 24.49
C VAL A 161 5.98 10.12 24.67
N ASN A 162 5.64 9.81 25.92
CA ASN A 162 4.86 8.61 26.24
C ASN A 162 3.35 8.72 25.93
N ASN A 163 2.79 9.93 25.91
CA ASN A 163 1.34 10.18 25.77
C ASN A 163 1.01 10.94 24.49
N PHE A 164 1.71 10.66 23.39
CA PHE A 164 1.43 11.31 22.12
C PHE A 164 0.33 10.54 21.37
N ASP A 165 -0.81 11.20 21.15
CA ASP A 165 -1.86 10.70 20.27
C ASP A 165 -1.69 11.31 18.88
N PRO A 166 -1.39 10.51 17.83
CA PRO A 166 -1.25 11.02 16.47
C PRO A 166 -2.55 11.56 15.86
N LEU A 167 -3.71 11.19 16.40
CA LEU A 167 -5.02 11.63 15.93
C LEU A 167 -5.51 12.90 16.63
N ASP A 168 -4.79 13.43 17.62
CA ASP A 168 -5.17 14.67 18.31
C ASP A 168 -5.24 15.84 17.31
N PRO A 169 -6.37 16.56 17.23
CA PRO A 169 -6.53 17.77 16.42
C PRO A 169 -5.42 18.80 16.58
N LYS A 170 -4.81 18.89 17.76
CA LYS A 170 -3.71 19.82 18.06
C LYS A 170 -2.46 19.58 17.20
N ASN A 171 -2.31 18.38 16.65
CA ASN A 171 -1.17 18.04 15.79
C ASN A 171 -1.30 18.63 14.38
N VAL A 172 -2.51 19.02 13.97
CA VAL A 172 -2.79 19.65 12.67
C VAL A 172 -2.46 21.14 12.76
N ALA A 173 -1.17 21.45 12.69
CA ALA A 173 -0.64 22.82 12.83
C ALA A 173 -0.46 23.56 11.50
N ASP A 174 -0.98 23.05 10.38
CA ASP A 174 -0.87 23.73 9.09
C ASP A 174 -1.80 24.97 9.10
N PRO A 175 -1.28 26.18 8.81
CA PRO A 175 -2.09 27.40 8.74
C PRO A 175 -3.31 27.26 7.82
N LYS A 176 -3.26 26.39 6.81
CA LYS A 176 -4.37 26.12 5.90
C LYS A 176 -5.62 25.58 6.61
N PHE A 177 -5.45 24.90 7.75
CA PHE A 177 -6.54 24.29 8.51
C PHE A 177 -6.93 25.10 9.76
N ALA A 178 -6.31 26.26 10.00
CA ALA A 178 -6.54 27.07 11.20
C ALA A 178 -8.00 27.52 11.39
N ASN A 179 -8.77 27.59 10.32
CA ASN A 179 -10.19 28.02 10.35
C ASN A 179 -11.18 26.84 10.41
N LEU A 180 -10.72 25.59 10.49
CA LEU A 180 -11.60 24.43 10.57
C LEU A 180 -12.19 24.28 11.98
N SER A 181 -13.40 23.70 12.04
CA SER A 181 -13.97 23.25 13.30
C SER A 181 -13.16 22.08 13.88
N VAL A 182 -13.32 21.80 15.17
CA VAL A 182 -12.64 20.69 15.85
C VAL A 182 -12.88 19.36 15.14
N SER A 183 -14.12 19.08 14.74
CA SER A 183 -14.48 17.87 13.96
C SER A 183 -13.81 17.84 12.58
N GLY A 184 -13.64 19.00 11.94
CA GLY A 184 -12.88 19.11 10.69
C GLY A 184 -11.38 18.81 10.89
N LEU A 185 -10.81 19.26 12.01
CA LEU A 185 -9.42 18.97 12.38
C LEU A 185 -9.21 17.49 12.72
N GLU A 186 -10.13 16.84 13.42
CA GLU A 186 -10.11 15.39 13.69
C GLU A 186 -10.10 14.59 12.39
N THR A 187 -11.01 14.96 11.46
CA THR A 187 -11.08 14.33 10.14
C THR A 187 -9.76 14.51 9.38
N GLN A 188 -9.18 15.71 9.43
CA GLN A 188 -7.92 16.00 8.78
C GLN A 188 -6.74 15.27 9.42
N ALA A 189 -6.70 15.15 10.75
CA ALA A 189 -5.71 14.38 11.48
C ALA A 189 -5.71 12.91 11.05
N LEU A 190 -6.91 12.33 10.93
CA LEU A 190 -7.10 10.97 10.42
C LEU A 190 -6.60 10.81 8.98
N VAL A 191 -6.96 11.74 8.08
CA VAL A 191 -6.50 11.71 6.68
C VAL A 191 -4.97 11.79 6.60
N LEU A 192 -4.34 12.67 7.39
CA LEU A 192 -2.89 12.81 7.43
C LEU A 192 -2.22 11.57 8.00
N GLN A 193 -2.79 10.97 9.05
CA GLN A 193 -2.27 9.74 9.64
C GLN A 193 -2.33 8.59 8.64
N ASN A 194 -3.47 8.40 7.97
CA ASN A 194 -3.62 7.37 6.93
C ASN A 194 -2.62 7.57 5.77
N ALA A 195 -2.42 8.80 5.32
CA ALA A 195 -1.44 9.09 4.27
C ALA A 195 -0.01 8.69 4.68
N ARG A 196 0.35 8.92 5.95
CA ARG A 196 1.65 8.53 6.51
C ARG A 196 1.79 7.01 6.61
N CYS A 197 0.76 6.31 7.12
CA CYS A 197 0.73 4.85 7.16
C CYS A 197 0.92 4.24 5.76
N LEU A 198 0.18 4.75 4.76
CA LEU A 198 0.33 4.32 3.37
C LEU A 198 1.74 4.60 2.82
N GLN A 199 2.35 5.72 3.21
CA GLN A 199 3.71 6.02 2.81
C GLN A 199 4.73 5.07 3.46
N ALA A 200 4.56 4.73 4.73
CA ALA A 200 5.38 3.74 5.42
C ALA A 200 5.32 2.37 4.69
N LEU A 201 4.11 1.91 4.34
CA LEU A 201 3.92 0.64 3.63
C LEU A 201 4.64 0.56 2.28
N LYS A 202 4.81 1.70 1.57
CA LYS A 202 5.51 1.74 0.27
C LYS A 202 7.01 1.43 0.37
N PHE A 203 7.63 1.76 1.49
CA PHE A 203 9.08 1.62 1.68
C PHE A 203 9.46 0.40 2.54
N LEU A 204 8.48 -0.28 3.11
CA LEU A 204 8.70 -1.52 3.85
C LEU A 204 9.13 -2.67 2.94
N ARG A 205 9.86 -3.63 3.53
CA ARG A 205 10.21 -4.89 2.88
C ARG A 205 8.94 -5.71 2.65
N SER A 206 8.86 -6.40 1.51
CA SER A 206 7.67 -7.15 1.08
C SER A 206 7.04 -8.05 2.16
N HIS A 207 7.85 -8.76 2.93
CA HIS A 207 7.39 -9.66 3.99
C HIS A 207 6.80 -8.94 5.22
N LEU A 208 7.03 -7.63 5.38
CA LEU A 208 6.57 -6.83 6.51
C LEU A 208 5.35 -5.98 6.18
N VAL A 209 5.04 -5.81 4.89
CA VAL A 209 3.91 -4.98 4.45
C VAL A 209 2.60 -5.45 5.06
N LEU A 210 2.29 -6.75 4.99
CA LEU A 210 1.02 -7.28 5.47
C LEU A 210 0.89 -7.23 7.01
N PRO A 211 1.88 -7.69 7.81
CA PRO A 211 1.81 -7.56 9.27
C PRO A 211 1.70 -6.12 9.75
N VAL A 212 2.46 -5.19 9.15
CA VAL A 212 2.42 -3.78 9.53
C VAL A 212 1.14 -3.10 9.06
N ALA A 213 0.59 -3.49 7.91
CA ALA A 213 -0.71 -3.00 7.47
C ALA A 213 -1.83 -3.40 8.44
N HIS A 214 -1.81 -4.64 8.95
CA HIS A 214 -2.75 -5.07 9.99
C HIS A 214 -2.61 -4.29 11.30
N PHE A 215 -1.41 -3.79 11.62
CA PHE A 215 -1.19 -2.94 12.78
C PHE A 215 -1.75 -1.52 12.61
N PHE A 216 -1.94 -1.03 11.38
CA PHE A 216 -2.45 0.31 11.11
C PHE A 216 -3.98 0.43 11.07
N VAL A 217 -4.71 -0.68 11.03
CA VAL A 217 -6.18 -0.75 10.91
C VAL A 217 -6.81 -1.07 12.26
#